data_AF-X6LG10-F1
#
_entry.id   AF-X6LG10-F1
#
_cell.length_a   1.000
_cell.length_b   1.000
_cell.length_c   1.000
_cell.angle_alpha   90.00
_cell.angle_beta   90.00
_cell.angle_gamma   90.00
#
_symmetry.space_group_name_H-M   'P 1'
#
loop_
_entity.id
_entity.type
_entity.pdbx_description
1 polymer ?
#
loop_
_entity_poly.entity_id
_entity_poly.type
_entity_poly.pdbx_seq_one_letter_code
_entity_poly.pdbx_strand_id
1 'polypeptide(L)'
;SAKESLQDIYEHCQTFCIRKQKQEKKSHAQMPNQVMQYIVEKHPDFEPLMKEWSEFEKAVRLKSKKIGQAPIRDRIDKANLRLLTAGTVMRKHGDARKKLIRVDESCELLLFEDTTGKKGPKQLNIRNIQQIRGGNAHPAMRNVPNGCGIQLVSIDPNGLEFVVCLETKTGIECDKWLSALQELVHAWSNNKEEKEKEKEEDKKEDKNKKQNKMNKAIDEKEEKKKWMKWWKAKNEKDKSEIISKFEHLSKSDFGIWLLHQSKWKNDLI
;
A
#
# COMPACT_ATOMS: atom_id res chain seq x y z
N SER A 1 -9.27 48.83 13.20
CA SER A 1 -8.97 49.54 11.94
C SER A 1 -9.75 48.87 10.81
N ALA A 2 -10.45 49.59 9.92
CA ALA A 2 -11.19 48.97 8.80
C ALA A 2 -10.30 48.14 7.84
N LYS A 3 -8.96 48.28 7.95
CA LYS A 3 -7.98 47.48 7.23
C LYS A 3 -7.79 46.06 7.79
N GLU A 4 -8.06 45.80 9.07
CA GLU A 4 -7.96 44.45 9.66
C GLU A 4 -9.10 43.54 9.16
N SER A 5 -10.29 44.09 8.94
CA SER A 5 -11.46 43.34 8.44
C SER A 5 -11.31 42.86 7.00
N LEU A 6 -10.55 43.55 6.15
CA LEU A 6 -10.38 43.16 4.74
C LEU A 6 -9.33 42.05 4.57
N GLN A 7 -8.34 42.00 5.46
CA GLN A 7 -7.33 40.95 5.46
C GLN A 7 -7.93 39.59 5.85
N ASP A 8 -8.80 39.57 6.86
CA ASP A 8 -9.50 38.35 7.29
C ASP A 8 -10.43 37.78 6.20
N ILE A 9 -11.12 38.66 5.47
CA ILE A 9 -11.97 38.27 4.33
C ILE A 9 -11.12 37.67 3.20
N TYR A 10 -9.95 38.25 2.92
CA TYR A 10 -9.05 37.75 1.89
C TYR A 10 -8.46 36.36 2.24
N GLU A 11 -8.04 36.15 3.49
CA GLU A 11 -7.52 34.85 3.95
C GLU A 11 -8.60 33.77 3.98
N HIS A 12 -9.84 34.14 4.33
CA HIS A 12 -10.99 33.23 4.29
C HIS A 12 -11.32 32.80 2.84
N CYS A 13 -11.30 33.74 1.90
CA CYS A 13 -11.49 33.46 0.47
C CYS A 13 -10.38 32.59 -0.12
N GLN A 14 -9.11 32.82 0.24
CA GLN A 14 -8.01 31.96 -0.20
C GLN A 14 -8.13 30.54 0.35
N THR A 15 -8.47 30.40 1.63
CA THR A 15 -8.68 29.09 2.27
C THR A 15 -9.86 28.34 1.64
N PHE A 16 -10.94 29.05 1.30
CA PHE A 16 -12.09 28.49 0.60
C PHE A 16 -11.75 28.03 -0.83
N CYS A 17 -11.03 28.85 -1.60
CA CYS A 17 -10.58 28.50 -2.94
C CYS A 17 -9.64 27.28 -2.95
N ILE A 18 -8.70 27.21 -2.00
CA ILE A 18 -7.82 26.04 -1.86
C ILE A 18 -8.62 24.79 -1.48
N ARG A 19 -9.60 24.90 -0.56
CA ARG A 19 -10.48 23.77 -0.21
C ARG A 19 -11.35 23.32 -1.39
N LYS A 20 -11.89 24.25 -2.17
CA LYS A 20 -12.71 23.95 -3.35
C LYS A 20 -11.90 23.29 -4.47
N GLN A 21 -10.70 23.78 -4.77
CA GLN A 21 -9.79 23.12 -5.72
C GLN A 21 -9.33 21.74 -5.24
N LYS A 22 -9.18 21.52 -3.92
CA LYS A 22 -8.88 20.20 -3.36
C LYS A 22 -10.07 19.24 -3.44
N GLN A 23 -11.30 19.75 -3.35
CA GLN A 23 -12.53 18.96 -3.57
C GLN A 23 -12.75 18.64 -5.06
N GLU A 24 -12.53 19.60 -5.96
CA GLU A 24 -12.66 19.39 -7.42
C GLU A 24 -11.58 18.44 -7.98
N LYS A 25 -10.36 18.48 -7.45
CA LYS A 25 -9.33 17.47 -7.78
C LYS A 25 -9.65 16.08 -7.23
N LYS A 26 -10.44 15.97 -6.15
CA LYS A 26 -10.93 14.68 -5.64
C LYS A 26 -12.10 14.14 -6.47
N SER A 27 -12.99 15.00 -6.97
CA SER A 27 -14.13 14.57 -7.79
C SER A 27 -13.74 14.13 -9.20
N HIS A 28 -12.72 14.73 -9.81
CA HIS A 28 -12.25 14.31 -11.14
C HIS A 28 -11.59 12.92 -11.16
N ALA A 29 -11.02 12.45 -10.04
CA ALA A 29 -10.48 11.10 -9.95
C ALA A 29 -11.55 10.01 -9.76
N GLN A 30 -12.78 10.38 -9.35
CA GLN A 30 -13.88 9.43 -9.10
C GLN A 30 -14.77 9.18 -10.32
N MET A 31 -14.84 10.12 -11.26
CA MET A 31 -15.72 10.02 -12.43
C MET A 31 -15.46 8.78 -13.31
N PRO A 32 -14.20 8.41 -13.64
CA PRO A 32 -13.94 7.23 -14.47
C PRO A 32 -14.40 5.91 -13.84
N ASN A 33 -14.32 5.81 -12.51
CA ASN A 33 -14.79 4.64 -11.76
C ASN A 33 -16.31 4.50 -11.82
N GLN A 34 -17.04 5.60 -11.62
CA GLN A 34 -18.50 5.60 -11.64
C GLN A 34 -19.07 5.26 -13.01
N VAL A 35 -18.45 5.77 -14.08
CA VAL A 35 -18.88 5.49 -15.46
C VAL A 35 -18.70 4.01 -15.81
N MET A 36 -17.53 3.43 -15.54
CA MET A 36 -17.32 2.02 -15.85
C MET A 36 -18.13 1.07 -14.97
N GLN A 37 -18.32 1.39 -13.68
CA GLN A 37 -19.21 0.63 -12.81
C GLN A 37 -20.64 0.59 -13.37
N TYR A 38 -21.17 1.74 -13.81
CA TYR A 38 -22.50 1.81 -14.41
C TYR A 38 -22.62 0.97 -15.70
N ILE A 39 -21.61 0.99 -16.57
CA ILE A 39 -21.60 0.19 -17.81
C ILE A 39 -21.63 -1.30 -17.48
N VAL A 40 -20.85 -1.74 -16.50
CA VAL A 40 -20.82 -3.13 -16.02
C VAL A 40 -22.17 -3.57 -15.46
N GLU A 41 -22.81 -2.73 -14.64
CA GLU A 41 -24.13 -3.01 -14.07
C GLU A 41 -25.24 -3.16 -15.13
N LYS A 42 -25.11 -2.48 -16.29
CA LYS A 42 -26.06 -2.58 -17.40
C LYS A 42 -25.82 -3.78 -18.32
N HIS A 43 -24.66 -4.41 -18.24
CA HIS A 43 -24.27 -5.50 -19.15
C HIS A 43 -23.63 -6.69 -18.41
N PRO A 44 -24.35 -7.32 -17.46
CA PRO A 44 -23.78 -8.40 -16.63
C PRO A 44 -23.40 -9.65 -17.42
N ASP A 45 -24.05 -9.88 -18.56
CA ASP A 45 -23.84 -11.07 -19.39
C ASP A 45 -22.64 -10.94 -20.35
N PHE A 46 -21.99 -9.77 -20.41
CA PHE A 46 -20.87 -9.52 -21.32
C PHE A 46 -19.51 -9.80 -20.64
N GLU A 47 -19.07 -11.05 -20.72
CA GLU A 47 -17.86 -11.55 -20.05
C GLU A 47 -16.56 -10.75 -20.31
N PRO A 48 -16.28 -10.24 -21.53
CA PRO A 48 -15.08 -9.43 -21.77
C PRO A 48 -15.04 -8.15 -20.93
N LEU A 49 -16.19 -7.47 -20.76
CA LEU A 49 -16.29 -6.25 -19.96
C LEU A 49 -16.11 -6.54 -18.47
N MET A 50 -16.66 -7.66 -17.96
CA MET A 50 -16.44 -8.08 -16.57
C MET A 50 -14.95 -8.32 -16.28
N LYS A 51 -14.23 -8.90 -17.24
CA LYS A 51 -12.78 -9.12 -17.13
C LYS A 51 -12.01 -7.80 -17.11
N GLU A 52 -12.27 -6.90 -18.06
CA GLU A 52 -11.63 -5.58 -18.11
C GLU A 52 -11.94 -4.74 -16.87
N TRP A 53 -13.17 -4.78 -16.36
CA TRP A 53 -13.55 -4.11 -15.13
C TRP A 53 -12.75 -4.62 -13.93
N SER A 54 -12.62 -5.93 -13.77
CA SER A 54 -11.79 -6.52 -12.72
C SER A 54 -10.32 -6.12 -12.84
N GLU A 55 -9.77 -6.04 -14.06
CA GLU A 55 -8.39 -5.56 -14.28
C GLU A 55 -8.24 -4.07 -13.97
N PHE A 56 -9.23 -3.26 -14.34
CA PHE A 56 -9.28 -1.84 -14.03
C PHE A 56 -9.39 -1.58 -12.52
N GLU A 57 -10.28 -2.27 -11.79
CA GLU A 57 -10.38 -2.20 -10.33
C GLU A 57 -9.05 -2.57 -9.66
N LYS A 58 -8.38 -3.62 -10.15
CA LYS A 58 -7.04 -3.98 -9.67
C LYS A 58 -6.05 -2.84 -9.90
N ALA A 59 -6.03 -2.26 -11.09
CA ALA A 59 -5.14 -1.15 -11.42
C ALA A 59 -5.43 0.12 -10.59
N VAL A 60 -6.71 0.44 -10.38
CA VAL A 60 -7.15 1.56 -9.53
C VAL A 60 -6.77 1.30 -8.09
N ARG A 61 -7.01 0.11 -7.54
CA ARG A 61 -6.57 -0.28 -6.19
C ARG A 61 -5.05 -0.18 -6.06
N LEU A 62 -4.28 -0.66 -7.04
CA LEU A 62 -2.82 -0.54 -7.07
C LEU A 62 -2.36 0.92 -7.07
N LYS A 63 -3.05 1.81 -7.79
CA LYS A 63 -2.76 3.25 -7.81
C LYS A 63 -3.21 3.97 -6.54
N SER A 64 -4.40 3.66 -6.02
CA SER A 64 -4.94 4.29 -4.81
C SER A 64 -4.20 3.86 -3.54
N LYS A 65 -3.70 2.61 -3.48
CA LYS A 65 -2.80 2.14 -2.43
C LYS A 65 -1.51 2.97 -2.35
N LYS A 66 -0.99 3.46 -3.49
CA LYS A 66 0.13 4.42 -3.50
C LYS A 66 -0.24 5.83 -3.03
N ILE A 67 -1.52 6.19 -3.03
CA ILE A 67 -2.02 7.54 -2.71
C ILE A 67 -2.49 7.64 -1.24
N GLY A 68 -2.82 6.52 -0.60
CA GLY A 68 -3.33 6.49 0.77
C GLY A 68 -2.27 6.54 1.87
N GLN A 69 -1.02 6.13 1.59
CA GLN A 69 0.05 6.28 2.57
C GLN A 69 0.54 7.73 2.57
N ALA A 70 0.21 8.45 3.65
CA ALA A 70 0.80 9.75 3.92
C ALA A 70 2.34 9.62 3.78
N PRO A 71 2.99 10.50 3.01
CA PRO A 71 4.44 10.54 2.90
C PRO A 71 5.09 10.43 4.27
N ILE A 72 6.23 9.74 4.36
CA ILE A 72 6.95 9.57 5.65
C ILE A 72 7.16 10.91 6.36
N ARG A 73 7.38 11.97 5.58
CA ARG A 73 7.55 13.35 5.99
C ARG A 73 6.37 13.91 6.80
N ASP A 74 5.16 13.47 6.51
CA ASP A 74 3.94 13.91 7.19
C ASP A 74 3.71 13.16 8.50
N ARG A 75 4.44 12.05 8.73
CA ARG A 75 4.36 11.23 9.95
C ARG A 75 5.34 11.68 11.04
N ILE A 76 6.24 12.61 10.73
CA ILE A 76 7.28 13.11 11.62
C ILE A 76 6.90 14.51 12.11
N ASP A 77 7.19 14.81 13.37
CA ASP A 77 7.02 16.17 13.88
C ASP A 77 7.75 17.21 13.01
N LYS A 78 7.07 18.33 12.74
CA LYS A 78 7.58 19.36 11.82
C LYS A 78 8.87 20.00 12.30
N ALA A 79 9.08 20.13 13.61
CA ALA A 79 10.32 20.69 14.16
C ALA A 79 11.47 19.69 13.99
N ASN A 80 11.24 18.41 14.27
CA ASN A 80 12.23 17.34 14.07
C ASN A 80 12.60 17.20 12.59
N LEU A 81 11.62 17.21 11.70
CA LEU A 81 11.86 17.19 10.27
C LEU A 81 12.70 18.38 9.81
N ARG A 82 12.38 19.61 10.26
CA ARG A 82 13.17 20.81 9.93
C ARG A 82 14.61 20.70 10.43
N LEU A 83 14.80 20.21 11.66
CA LEU A 83 16.13 19.96 12.23
C LEU A 83 16.94 19.01 11.33
N LEU A 84 16.35 17.87 10.97
CA LEU A 84 17.00 16.85 10.16
C LEU A 84 17.32 17.35 8.75
N THR A 85 16.39 18.05 8.08
CA THR A 85 16.60 18.50 6.69
C THR A 85 17.51 19.73 6.58
N ALA A 86 17.47 20.64 7.56
CA ALA A 86 18.40 21.77 7.61
C ALA A 86 19.84 21.31 7.87
N GLY A 87 19.97 20.23 8.63
CA GLY A 87 21.26 19.62 8.94
C GLY A 87 22.01 20.28 10.08
N THR A 88 23.07 19.63 10.52
CA THR A 88 23.95 20.12 11.58
C THR A 88 25.38 19.69 11.29
N VAL A 89 26.33 20.59 11.57
CA VAL A 89 27.75 20.28 11.40
C VAL A 89 28.23 19.44 12.58
N MET A 90 28.58 18.19 12.31
CA MET A 90 29.04 17.21 13.31
C MET A 90 30.44 16.70 12.97
N ARG A 91 31.19 16.21 13.97
CA ARG A 91 32.41 15.44 13.72
C ARG A 91 32.03 13.98 13.48
N LYS A 92 32.48 13.40 12.38
CA LYS A 92 32.36 11.96 12.14
C LYS A 92 33.64 11.27 12.60
N HIS A 93 33.55 10.37 13.56
CA HIS A 93 34.73 9.64 14.05
C HIS A 93 35.29 8.72 12.96
N GLY A 94 36.62 8.68 12.86
CA GLY A 94 37.34 8.05 11.75
C GLY A 94 37.57 8.98 10.54
N ASP A 95 37.01 10.19 10.55
CA ASP A 95 37.35 11.27 9.62
C ASP A 95 37.94 12.46 10.40
N ALA A 96 38.95 13.12 9.82
CA ALA A 96 39.59 14.27 10.47
C ALA A 96 38.71 15.53 10.40
N ARG A 97 37.74 15.57 9.47
CA ARG A 97 36.96 16.77 9.16
C ARG A 97 35.51 16.66 9.64
N LYS A 98 34.96 17.81 10.05
CA LYS A 98 33.54 17.97 10.32
C LYS A 98 32.73 17.84 9.01
N LYS A 99 31.55 17.26 9.12
CA LYS A 99 30.61 17.06 8.02
C LYS A 99 29.29 17.75 8.34
N LEU A 100 28.64 18.29 7.32
CA LEU A 100 27.25 18.69 7.43
C LEU A 100 26.40 17.42 7.31
N ILE A 101 25.73 17.05 8.40
CA ILE A 101 24.86 15.88 8.46
C ILE A 101 23.43 16.36 8.27
N ARG A 102 22.72 15.84 7.27
CA ARG A 102 21.32 16.18 7.02
C ARG A 102 20.56 15.02 6.41
N VAL A 103 19.25 15.03 6.56
CA VAL A 103 18.35 14.12 5.86
C VAL A 103 17.89 14.78 4.56
N ASP A 104 17.78 13.99 3.49
CA ASP A 104 17.28 14.49 2.22
C ASP A 104 15.76 14.79 2.25
N GLU A 105 15.23 15.43 1.20
CA GLU A 105 13.81 15.83 1.18
C GLU A 105 12.84 14.64 1.15
N SER A 106 13.29 13.47 0.65
CA SER A 106 12.50 12.25 0.65
C SER A 106 12.50 11.50 1.99
N CYS A 107 13.41 11.90 2.91
CA CYS A 107 13.66 11.22 4.18
C CYS A 107 14.11 9.76 4.02
N GLU A 108 14.76 9.43 2.91
CA GLU A 108 15.29 8.10 2.63
C GLU A 108 16.80 8.02 2.88
N LEU A 109 17.50 9.16 2.76
CA LEU A 109 18.94 9.23 2.80
C LEU A 109 19.43 10.18 3.90
N LEU A 110 20.35 9.69 4.71
CA LEU A 110 21.19 10.51 5.57
C LEU A 110 22.46 10.89 4.80
N LEU A 111 22.64 12.19 4.58
CA LEU A 111 23.69 12.79 3.78
C LEU A 111 24.83 13.28 4.68
N PHE A 112 26.07 12.98 4.28
CA PHE A 112 27.30 13.41 4.93
C PHE A 112 28.07 14.31 3.96
N GLU A 113 27.79 15.61 4.03
CA GLU A 113 28.35 16.61 3.13
C GLU A 113 29.70 17.13 3.66
N ASP A 114 30.66 17.28 2.75
CA ASP A 114 31.91 17.94 3.08
C ASP A 114 31.67 19.44 3.23
N THR A 115 32.00 20.00 4.39
CA THR A 115 31.86 21.45 4.66
C THR A 115 32.69 22.32 3.72
N THR A 116 33.70 21.75 3.05
CA THR A 116 34.51 22.43 2.03
C THR A 116 33.96 22.33 0.61
N GLY A 117 32.93 21.50 0.38
CA GLY A 117 32.36 21.23 -0.95
C GLY A 117 33.28 20.44 -1.90
N LYS A 118 34.51 20.08 -1.48
CA LYS A 118 35.50 19.43 -2.36
C LYS A 118 35.17 17.99 -2.72
N LYS A 119 34.32 17.33 -1.93
CA LYS A 119 33.90 15.93 -2.13
C LYS A 119 32.39 15.88 -2.19
N GLY A 120 31.86 15.06 -3.10
CA GLY A 120 30.42 14.79 -3.17
C GLY A 120 29.89 14.19 -1.86
N PRO A 121 28.58 14.35 -1.58
CA PRO A 121 27.95 13.83 -0.38
C PRO A 121 28.06 12.30 -0.32
N LYS A 122 28.52 11.78 0.82
CA LYS A 122 28.30 10.35 1.12
C LYS A 122 26.88 10.17 1.63
N GLN A 123 26.32 8.99 1.42
CA GLN A 123 24.91 8.71 1.72
C GLN A 123 24.80 7.43 2.53
N LEU A 124 23.83 7.40 3.45
CA LEU A 124 23.43 6.22 4.20
C LEU A 124 21.92 6.06 4.06
N ASN A 125 21.47 4.89 3.64
CA ASN A 125 20.04 4.60 3.55
C ASN A 125 19.47 4.46 4.96
N ILE A 126 18.49 5.29 5.31
CA ILE A 126 17.87 5.29 6.64
C ILE A 126 17.18 3.96 6.92
N ARG A 127 16.65 3.28 5.90
CA ARG A 127 16.00 1.97 6.05
C ARG A 127 16.96 0.86 6.47
N ASN A 128 18.25 1.07 6.29
CA ASN A 128 19.28 0.11 6.68
C ASN A 128 19.76 0.30 8.12
N ILE A 129 19.37 1.40 8.77
CA ILE A 129 19.69 1.68 10.18
C ILE A 129 18.81 0.78 11.06
N GLN A 130 19.46 -0.12 11.78
CA GLN A 130 18.81 -1.04 12.72
C GLN A 130 18.65 -0.41 14.09
N GLN A 131 19.64 0.36 14.52
CA GLN A 131 19.66 0.92 15.86
C GLN A 131 20.36 2.27 15.91
N ILE A 132 19.85 3.13 16.78
CA ILE A 132 20.40 4.44 17.09
C ILE A 132 20.64 4.50 18.59
N ARG A 133 21.88 4.77 19.01
CA ARG A 133 22.27 4.87 20.42
C ARG A 133 22.91 6.23 20.71
N GLY A 134 22.60 6.80 21.86
CA GLY A 134 23.33 7.93 22.41
C GLY A 134 24.55 7.50 23.23
N GLY A 135 25.44 8.44 23.51
CA GLY A 135 26.62 8.25 24.37
C GLY A 135 27.84 7.68 23.65
N ASN A 136 28.88 7.36 24.42
CA ASN A 136 30.24 7.07 23.96
C ASN A 136 30.67 5.60 24.15
N ALA A 137 29.71 4.68 24.18
CA ALA A 137 29.99 3.24 24.38
C ALA A 137 30.90 2.63 23.31
N HIS A 138 30.89 3.16 22.07
CA HIS A 138 31.76 2.65 21.01
C HIS A 138 33.23 3.06 21.24
N PRO A 139 34.22 2.15 21.04
CA PRO A 139 35.64 2.45 21.30
C PRO A 139 36.17 3.70 20.59
N ALA A 140 35.68 4.00 19.38
CA ALA A 140 36.06 5.19 18.62
C ALA A 140 35.61 6.52 19.24
N MET A 141 34.71 6.48 20.23
CA MET A 141 34.13 7.66 20.87
C MET A 141 34.55 7.84 22.33
N ARG A 142 35.55 7.10 22.84
CA ARG A 142 35.99 7.18 24.26
C ARG A 142 36.32 8.59 24.75
N ASN A 143 36.77 9.47 23.86
CA ASN A 143 37.13 10.86 24.17
C ASN A 143 35.99 11.86 23.94
N VAL A 144 34.83 11.40 23.47
CA VAL A 144 33.65 12.26 23.27
C VAL A 144 33.00 12.50 24.63
N PRO A 145 32.68 13.77 24.98
CA PRO A 145 31.94 14.07 26.19
C PRO A 145 30.64 13.26 26.30
N ASN A 146 30.31 12.82 27.51
CA ASN A 146 29.06 12.10 27.76
C ASN A 146 27.87 12.95 27.28
N GLY A 147 26.96 12.32 26.56
CA GLY A 147 25.79 12.98 25.99
C GLY A 147 26.03 13.71 24.66
N CYS A 148 27.25 13.81 24.12
CA CYS A 148 27.49 14.44 22.81
C CYS A 148 27.62 13.44 21.64
N GLY A 149 27.67 12.14 21.93
CA GLY A 149 27.89 11.08 20.94
C GLY A 149 26.60 10.41 20.45
N ILE A 150 26.51 10.17 19.15
CA ILE A 150 25.46 9.39 18.48
C ILE A 150 26.10 8.24 17.71
N GLN A 151 25.55 7.04 17.84
CA GLN A 151 25.97 5.83 17.13
C GLN A 151 24.82 5.33 16.26
N LEU A 152 25.05 5.21 14.96
CA LEU A 152 24.12 4.64 13.99
C LEU A 152 24.63 3.26 13.61
N VAL A 153 23.90 2.22 13.98
CA VAL A 153 24.18 0.84 13.59
C VAL A 153 23.37 0.53 12.34
N SER A 154 24.06 0.24 11.24
CA SER A 154 23.43 -0.02 9.94
C SER A 154 23.93 -1.33 9.36
N ILE A 155 23.11 -1.96 8.52
CA ILE A 155 23.46 -3.18 7.79
C ILE A 155 23.68 -2.84 6.31
N ASP A 156 24.77 -3.33 5.72
CA ASP A 156 25.04 -3.17 4.29
C ASP A 156 24.23 -4.18 3.43
N PRO A 157 24.25 -4.07 2.09
CA PRO A 157 23.56 -5.04 1.22
C PRO A 157 24.05 -6.50 1.35
N ASN A 158 25.23 -6.73 1.92
CA ASN A 158 25.79 -8.05 2.16
C ASN A 158 25.42 -8.62 3.53
N GLY A 159 24.64 -7.88 4.33
CA GLY A 159 24.29 -8.27 5.69
C GLY A 159 25.35 -7.95 6.74
N LEU A 160 26.41 -7.23 6.38
CA LEU A 160 27.46 -6.83 7.32
C LEU A 160 27.04 -5.58 8.09
N GLU A 161 27.13 -5.67 9.41
CA GLU A 161 26.88 -4.55 10.30
C GLU A 161 28.07 -3.58 10.30
N PHE A 162 27.77 -2.28 10.24
CA PHE A 162 28.74 -1.22 10.44
C PHE A 162 28.17 -0.09 11.29
N VAL A 163 29.06 0.60 12.02
CA VAL A 163 28.68 1.66 12.95
C VAL A 163 29.19 3.01 12.47
N VAL A 164 28.31 4.00 12.39
CA VAL A 164 28.65 5.40 12.15
C VAL A 164 28.60 6.16 13.47
N CYS A 165 29.74 6.68 13.89
CA CYS A 165 29.91 7.44 15.13
C CYS A 165 29.96 8.94 14.83
N LEU A 166 29.04 9.71 15.43
CA LEU A 166 28.89 11.16 15.25
C LEU A 166 29.03 11.87 16.60
N GLU A 167 29.70 13.01 16.59
CA GLU A 167 29.83 13.91 17.74
C GLU A 167 29.19 15.26 17.40
N THR A 168 28.25 15.67 18.23
CA THR A 168 27.59 16.99 18.20
C THR A 168 28.36 18.00 19.04
N LYS A 169 28.05 19.30 18.91
CA LYS A 169 28.75 20.35 19.67
C LYS A 169 28.33 20.35 21.14
N THR A 170 27.07 20.04 21.42
CA THR A 170 26.49 20.08 22.76
C THR A 170 25.58 18.87 23.00
N GLY A 171 25.42 18.46 24.27
CA GLY A 171 24.53 17.34 24.60
C GLY A 171 23.07 17.61 24.21
N ILE A 172 22.61 18.86 24.30
CA ILE A 172 21.25 19.25 23.89
C ILE A 172 21.03 19.02 22.39
N GLU A 173 22.03 19.33 21.54
CA GLU A 173 21.96 19.02 20.11
C GLU A 173 21.92 17.51 19.88
N CYS A 174 22.72 16.74 20.63
CA CYS A 174 22.72 15.28 20.57
C CYS A 174 21.34 14.70 20.86
N ASP A 175 20.70 15.10 21.96
CA ASP A 175 19.40 14.58 22.37
C ASP A 175 18.31 14.89 21.34
N LYS A 176 18.31 16.11 20.77
CA LYS A 176 17.38 16.49 19.71
C LYS A 176 17.56 15.64 18.45
N TRP A 177 18.81 15.44 18.02
CA TRP A 177 19.11 14.59 16.86
C TRP A 177 18.79 13.12 17.10
N LEU A 178 19.09 12.62 18.30
CA LEU A 178 18.79 11.25 18.69
C LEU A 178 17.28 10.99 18.64
N SER A 179 16.49 11.86 19.27
CA SER A 179 15.03 11.78 19.26
C SER A 179 14.45 11.87 17.85
N ALA A 180 14.88 12.86 17.06
CA ALA A 180 14.39 13.06 15.70
C ALA A 180 14.73 11.88 14.76
N LEU A 181 15.95 11.34 14.84
CA LEU A 181 16.32 10.18 14.03
C LEU A 181 15.59 8.90 14.45
N GLN A 182 15.38 8.69 15.76
CA GLN A 182 14.62 7.54 16.25
C GLN A 182 13.16 7.59 15.78
N GLU A 183 12.53 8.77 15.82
CA GLU A 183 11.18 8.97 15.27
C GLU A 183 11.13 8.67 13.77
N LEU A 184 12.11 9.16 13.00
CA LEU A 184 12.21 8.90 11.57
C LEU A 184 12.38 7.41 11.25
N VAL A 185 13.28 6.70 11.95
CA VAL A 185 13.47 5.25 11.77
C VAL A 185 12.21 4.47 12.15
N HIS A 186 11.56 4.84 13.26
CA HIS A 186 10.31 4.21 13.69
C HIS A 186 9.19 4.40 12.66
N ALA A 187 9.05 5.60 12.09
CA ALA A 187 8.08 5.87 11.04
C ALA A 187 8.30 4.99 9.79
N TRP A 188 9.56 4.64 9.47
CA TRP A 188 9.90 3.72 8.40
C TRP A 188 9.55 2.27 8.72
N SER A 189 9.82 1.82 9.95
CA SER A 189 9.50 0.46 10.41
C SER A 189 8.00 0.19 10.32
N ASN A 190 7.17 1.14 10.76
CA ASN A 190 5.71 0.99 10.70
C ASN A 190 5.19 0.90 9.25
N ASN A 191 5.79 1.66 8.33
CA ASN A 191 5.44 1.61 6.91
C ASN A 191 5.79 0.24 6.29
N LYS A 192 6.86 -0.40 6.74
CA LYS A 192 7.23 -1.74 6.28
C LYS A 192 6.20 -2.79 6.72
N GLU A 193 5.80 -2.77 7.98
CA GLU A 193 4.79 -3.69 8.52
C GLU A 193 3.42 -3.52 7.84
N GLU A 194 2.98 -2.28 7.60
CA GLU A 194 1.74 -1.97 6.86
C GLU A 194 1.78 -2.61 5.46
N LYS A 195 2.89 -2.44 4.72
CA LYS A 195 3.05 -3.02 3.38
C LYS A 195 3.12 -4.54 3.36
N GLU A 196 3.67 -5.15 4.41
CA GLU A 196 3.73 -6.61 4.54
C GLU A 196 2.35 -7.20 4.83
N LYS A 197 1.58 -6.59 5.75
CA LYS A 197 0.19 -6.97 6.04
C LYS A 197 -0.71 -6.88 4.80
N GLU A 198 -0.61 -5.78 4.05
CA GLU A 198 -1.38 -5.60 2.81
C GLU A 198 -1.06 -6.67 1.75
N LYS A 199 0.23 -7.00 1.56
CA LYS A 199 0.63 -8.07 0.62
C LYS A 199 0.12 -9.44 1.07
N GLU A 200 0.01 -9.66 2.37
CA GLU A 200 -0.54 -10.90 2.89
C GLU A 200 -2.05 -11.00 2.65
N GLU A 201 -2.79 -9.91 2.80
CA GLU A 201 -4.23 -9.83 2.51
C GLU A 201 -4.52 -10.07 1.01
N ASP A 202 -3.77 -9.43 0.10
CA ASP A 202 -3.94 -9.64 -1.34
C ASP A 202 -3.69 -11.12 -1.72
N LYS A 203 -2.67 -11.76 -1.11
CA LYS A 203 -2.40 -13.20 -1.32
C LYS A 203 -3.52 -14.09 -0.75
N LYS A 204 -4.17 -13.70 0.34
CA LYS A 204 -5.31 -14.44 0.91
C LYS A 204 -6.54 -14.34 0.00
N GLU A 205 -6.81 -13.17 -0.56
CA GLU A 205 -7.95 -12.97 -1.47
C GLU A 205 -7.81 -13.84 -2.74
N ASP A 206 -6.61 -13.87 -3.35
CA ASP A 206 -6.36 -14.68 -4.54
C ASP A 206 -6.47 -16.19 -4.27
N LYS A 207 -5.98 -16.65 -3.10
CA LYS A 207 -6.14 -18.05 -2.66
C LYS A 207 -7.61 -18.41 -2.50
N ASN A 208 -8.41 -17.56 -1.85
CA ASN A 208 -9.84 -17.79 -1.67
C ASN A 208 -10.60 -17.82 -3.01
N LYS A 209 -10.31 -16.91 -3.94
CA LYS A 209 -10.92 -16.92 -5.28
C LYS A 209 -10.60 -18.21 -6.05
N LYS A 210 -9.35 -18.67 -5.99
CA LYS A 210 -8.93 -19.92 -6.65
C LYS A 210 -9.61 -21.14 -6.04
N GLN A 211 -9.74 -21.17 -4.70
CA GLN A 211 -10.44 -22.25 -4.01
C GLN A 211 -11.93 -22.28 -4.38
N ASN A 212 -12.62 -21.14 -4.38
CA ASN A 212 -14.03 -21.07 -4.76
C ASN A 212 -14.27 -21.49 -6.21
N LYS A 213 -13.38 -21.12 -7.14
CA LYS A 213 -13.45 -21.55 -8.54
C LYS A 213 -13.26 -23.06 -8.69
N MET A 214 -12.37 -23.65 -7.89
CA MET A 214 -12.12 -25.10 -7.90
C MET A 214 -13.32 -25.87 -7.33
N ASN A 215 -13.92 -25.41 -6.23
CA ASN A 215 -15.12 -26.01 -5.66
C ASN A 215 -16.29 -25.95 -6.65
N LYS A 216 -16.54 -24.79 -7.29
CA LYS A 216 -17.57 -24.64 -8.31
C LYS A 216 -17.36 -25.60 -9.50
N ALA A 217 -16.13 -25.78 -9.95
CA ALA A 217 -15.81 -26.72 -11.03
C ALA A 217 -15.99 -28.20 -10.63
N ILE A 218 -15.80 -28.53 -9.35
CA ILE A 218 -16.09 -29.86 -8.81
C ILE A 218 -17.60 -30.10 -8.81
N ASP A 219 -18.39 -29.15 -8.30
CA ASP A 219 -19.85 -29.23 -8.24
C ASP A 219 -20.45 -29.39 -9.66
N GLU A 220 -20.03 -28.56 -10.62
CA GLU A 220 -20.46 -28.65 -12.02
C GLU A 220 -20.10 -30.02 -12.65
N LYS A 221 -18.96 -30.60 -12.29
CA LYS A 221 -18.53 -31.92 -12.78
C LYS A 221 -19.34 -33.05 -12.16
N GLU A 222 -19.73 -32.94 -10.89
CA GLU A 222 -20.59 -33.90 -10.23
C GLU A 222 -22.02 -33.86 -10.77
N GLU A 223 -22.60 -32.66 -10.96
CA GLU A 223 -23.91 -32.50 -11.58
C GLU A 223 -23.95 -33.06 -12.99
N LYS A 224 -22.92 -32.79 -13.82
CA LYS A 224 -22.83 -33.36 -15.16
C LYS A 224 -22.78 -34.90 -15.15
N LYS A 225 -22.08 -35.50 -14.19
CA LYS A 225 -22.05 -36.96 -14.02
C LYS A 225 -23.42 -37.51 -13.62
N LYS A 226 -24.12 -36.86 -12.69
CA LYS A 226 -25.49 -37.24 -12.28
C LYS A 226 -26.44 -37.16 -13.48
N TRP A 227 -26.42 -36.06 -14.22
CA TRP A 227 -27.20 -35.87 -15.45
C TRP A 227 -26.93 -36.94 -16.51
N MET A 228 -25.66 -37.25 -16.78
CA MET A 228 -25.29 -38.29 -17.75
C MET A 228 -25.79 -39.68 -17.32
N LYS A 229 -25.75 -39.99 -16.02
CA LYS A 229 -26.26 -41.26 -15.49
C LYS A 229 -27.79 -41.33 -15.59
N TRP A 230 -28.47 -40.25 -15.22
CA TRP A 230 -29.93 -40.09 -15.33
C TRP A 230 -30.39 -40.28 -16.78
N TRP A 231 -29.76 -39.58 -17.73
CA TRP A 231 -30.10 -39.66 -19.16
C TRP A 231 -29.96 -41.07 -19.72
N LYS A 232 -28.90 -41.79 -19.32
CA LYS A 232 -28.67 -43.19 -19.75
C LYS A 232 -29.72 -44.16 -19.21
N ALA A 233 -30.35 -43.87 -18.08
CA ALA A 233 -31.37 -44.72 -17.47
C ALA A 233 -32.76 -44.55 -18.11
N LYS A 234 -32.99 -43.49 -18.89
CA LYS A 234 -34.28 -43.25 -19.56
C LYS A 234 -34.43 -44.10 -20.82
N ASN A 235 -35.66 -44.55 -21.10
CA ASN A 235 -36.00 -45.25 -22.33
C ASN A 235 -36.10 -44.27 -23.52
N GLU A 236 -36.08 -44.79 -24.74
CA GLU A 236 -36.10 -43.96 -25.97
C GLU A 236 -37.36 -43.10 -26.11
N LYS A 237 -38.51 -43.56 -25.60
CA LYS A 237 -39.77 -42.81 -25.65
C LYS A 237 -39.75 -41.58 -24.73
N ASP A 238 -39.21 -41.73 -23.53
CA ASP A 238 -39.04 -40.60 -22.60
C ASP A 238 -37.99 -39.62 -23.13
N LYS A 239 -36.89 -40.10 -23.72
CA LYS A 239 -35.87 -39.23 -24.33
C LYS A 239 -36.46 -38.37 -25.46
N SER A 240 -37.28 -38.95 -26.34
CA SER A 240 -37.90 -38.21 -27.44
C SER A 240 -38.93 -37.19 -26.94
N GLU A 241 -39.72 -37.51 -25.89
CA GLU A 241 -40.62 -36.55 -25.24
C GLU A 241 -39.83 -35.37 -24.63
N ILE A 242 -38.72 -35.64 -23.93
CA ILE A 242 -37.87 -34.61 -23.33
C ILE A 242 -37.27 -33.69 -24.41
N ILE A 243 -36.73 -34.25 -25.49
CA ILE A 243 -36.15 -33.47 -26.60
C ILE A 243 -37.23 -32.59 -27.25
N SER A 244 -38.40 -33.18 -27.55
CA SER A 244 -39.51 -32.43 -28.14
C SER A 244 -39.93 -31.24 -27.26
N LYS A 245 -40.04 -31.44 -25.93
CA LYS A 245 -40.38 -30.34 -25.01
C LYS A 245 -39.27 -29.30 -24.88
N PHE A 246 -38.01 -29.71 -24.95
CA PHE A 246 -36.87 -28.78 -24.92
C PHE A 246 -36.87 -27.84 -26.13
N GLU A 247 -37.22 -28.33 -27.33
CA GLU A 247 -37.27 -27.52 -28.55
C GLU A 247 -38.42 -26.51 -28.56
N HIS A 248 -39.53 -26.82 -27.87
CA HIS A 248 -40.75 -26.01 -27.89
C HIS A 248 -40.87 -25.06 -26.68
N LEU A 249 -40.10 -25.25 -25.61
CA LEU A 249 -40.15 -24.43 -24.40
C LEU A 249 -38.90 -23.56 -24.25
N SER A 250 -39.06 -22.40 -23.60
CA SER A 250 -37.90 -21.61 -23.18
C SER A 250 -37.07 -22.37 -22.13
N LYS A 251 -35.78 -22.03 -21.96
CA LYS A 251 -34.92 -22.69 -20.96
C LYS A 251 -35.51 -22.66 -19.54
N SER A 252 -36.15 -21.56 -19.16
CA SER A 252 -36.81 -21.40 -17.87
C SER A 252 -38.04 -22.31 -17.74
N ASP A 253 -38.93 -22.27 -18.74
CA ASP A 253 -40.18 -23.04 -18.73
C ASP A 253 -39.93 -24.54 -18.83
N PHE A 254 -38.90 -24.94 -19.59
CA PHE A 254 -38.44 -26.32 -19.64
C PHE A 254 -37.96 -26.81 -18.27
N GLY A 255 -37.21 -26.00 -17.53
CA GLY A 255 -36.78 -26.32 -16.17
C GLY A 255 -37.95 -26.53 -15.21
N ILE A 256 -38.95 -25.65 -15.25
CA ILE A 256 -40.18 -25.77 -14.44
C ILE A 256 -40.97 -27.03 -14.83
N TRP A 257 -41.14 -27.28 -16.13
CA TRP A 257 -41.83 -28.47 -16.63
C TRP A 257 -41.15 -29.76 -16.17
N LEU A 258 -39.82 -29.83 -16.26
CA LEU A 258 -39.03 -30.99 -15.84
C LEU A 258 -39.21 -31.28 -14.33
N LEU A 259 -39.25 -30.24 -13.49
CA LEU A 259 -39.50 -30.34 -12.05
C LEU A 259 -40.94 -30.75 -11.70
N HIS A 260 -41.92 -30.40 -12.55
CA HIS A 260 -43.33 -30.73 -12.37
C HIS A 260 -43.68 -32.17 -12.78
N GLN A 261 -42.84 -32.83 -13.60
CA GLN A 261 -43.05 -34.22 -13.95
C GLN A 261 -42.77 -35.11 -12.73
N SER A 262 -43.84 -35.56 -12.07
CA SER A 262 -43.80 -36.42 -10.89
C SER A 262 -42.98 -37.70 -11.11
N LYS A 263 -42.96 -38.21 -12.35
CA LYS A 263 -42.13 -39.35 -12.78
C LYS A 263 -40.61 -39.10 -12.68
N TRP A 264 -40.16 -37.85 -12.63
CA TRP A 264 -38.73 -37.48 -12.65
C TRP A 264 -38.28 -36.67 -11.44
N LYS A 265 -39.22 -36.19 -10.62
CA LYS A 265 -38.97 -35.35 -9.45
C LYS A 265 -38.04 -36.00 -8.41
N ASN A 266 -38.09 -37.34 -8.26
CA ASN A 266 -37.26 -38.07 -7.30
C ASN A 266 -35.89 -38.50 -7.86
N ASP A 267 -35.68 -38.39 -9.18
CA ASP A 267 -34.43 -38.82 -9.82
C ASP A 267 -33.44 -37.66 -10.03
N LEU A 268 -33.91 -36.40 -9.87
CA LEU A 268 -33.18 -35.17 -10.17
C LEU A 268 -32.69 -34.41 -8.92
N ILE A 269 -33.18 -34.78 -7.73
CA ILE A 269 -32.80 -34.21 -6.41
C ILE A 269 -31.76 -35.13 -5.77
#